data_AF-A0AAD9T7G8-F1
#
_entry.id   AF-A0AAD9T7G8-F1
#
_cell.length_a   1.000
_cell.length_b   1.000
_cell.length_c   1.000
_cell.angle_alpha   90.00
_cell.angle_beta   90.00
_cell.angle_gamma   90.00
#
_symmetry.space_group_name_H-M   'P 1'
#
loop_
_entity.id
_entity.type
_entity.pdbx_description
1 polymer ?
#
loop_
_entity_poly.entity_id
_entity_poly.type
_entity_poly.pdbx_seq_one_letter_code
_entity_poly.pdbx_strand_id
1 'polypeptide(L)'
;MQSREVSGPIPLQADSVKGFAIEMELLESLCKKPSSDKFKAIGVVGKGGIGKTTLCQLFFSNAQKTKELFPRIWVSLCRQPTKNSKKKADIVKAVLFQLGVEEEVSDIEDKYTADHKLSALVALLHKHLWGKKYLIVLDGICDAGICNEDDEWYSNLGSNLSNRC
;
A
#
# COMPACT_ATOMS: atom_id res chain seq x y z
N MET A 1 -13.49 12.89 18.00
CA MET A 1 -12.64 11.76 17.57
C MET A 1 -11.24 12.30 17.36
N GLN A 2 -10.33 12.07 18.32
CA GLN A 2 -8.93 12.46 18.17
C GLN A 2 -8.30 11.56 17.11
N SER A 3 -7.81 12.17 16.04
CA SER A 3 -7.01 11.47 15.04
C SER A 3 -5.70 11.04 15.70
N ARG A 4 -5.56 9.75 16.02
CA ARG A 4 -4.27 9.16 16.35
C ARG A 4 -3.37 9.31 15.12
N GLU A 5 -2.24 9.97 15.27
CA GLU A 5 -1.17 9.96 14.27
C GLU A 5 -0.54 8.57 14.29
N VAL A 6 -1.06 7.68 13.45
CA VAL A 6 -0.48 6.34 13.29
C VAL A 6 0.80 6.49 12.46
N SER A 7 1.91 5.93 12.97
CA SER A 7 3.28 5.98 12.45
C SER A 7 3.35 6.10 10.91
N GLY A 8 3.36 7.33 10.43
CA GLY A 8 3.57 7.63 9.01
C GLY A 8 5.02 7.34 8.59
N PRO A 9 5.34 7.44 7.29
CA PRO A 9 6.73 7.43 6.85
C PRO A 9 7.52 8.50 7.61
N ILE A 10 8.83 8.28 7.81
CA ILE A 10 9.74 9.28 8.41
C ILE A 10 9.47 10.63 7.74
N PRO A 11 9.15 11.70 8.49
CA PRO A 11 8.84 12.99 7.91
C PRO A 11 9.99 13.47 7.03
N LEU A 12 9.75 13.56 5.72
CA LEU A 12 10.69 14.20 4.81
C LEU A 12 10.57 15.71 4.96
N GLN A 13 11.70 16.41 5.06
CA GLN A 13 11.73 17.84 4.78
C GLN A 13 11.55 18.03 3.27
N ALA A 14 10.29 18.13 2.83
CA ALA A 14 9.91 18.20 1.41
C ALA A 14 10.68 19.29 0.64
N ASP A 15 11.05 20.39 1.31
CA ASP A 15 11.78 21.51 0.71
C ASP A 15 13.20 21.16 0.27
N SER A 16 13.80 20.12 0.87
CA SER A 16 15.14 19.64 0.56
C SER A 16 15.21 18.71 -0.66
N VAL A 17 14.07 18.16 -1.08
CA VAL A 17 14.02 17.20 -2.20
C VAL A 17 13.77 17.94 -3.51
N LYS A 18 14.67 17.76 -4.49
CA LYS A 18 14.58 18.37 -5.82
C LYS A 18 14.62 17.27 -6.89
N GLY A 19 14.13 17.60 -8.09
CA GLY A 19 14.30 16.75 -9.27
C GLY A 19 13.19 15.73 -9.56
N PHE A 20 12.12 15.69 -8.75
CA PHE A 20 10.98 14.76 -8.96
C PHE A 20 9.73 15.40 -9.56
N ALA A 21 9.84 16.61 -10.14
CA ALA A 21 8.66 17.35 -10.61
C ALA A 21 7.87 16.58 -11.67
N ILE A 22 8.57 15.97 -12.64
CA ILE A 22 7.97 15.23 -13.74
C ILE A 22 7.31 13.94 -13.23
N GLU A 23 8.00 13.20 -12.37
CA GLU A 23 7.51 11.95 -11.79
C GLU A 23 6.28 12.18 -10.90
N MET A 24 6.26 13.29 -10.15
CA MET A 24 5.11 13.69 -9.34
C MET A 24 3.89 14.01 -10.21
N GLU A 25 4.09 14.79 -11.28
CA GLU A 25 3.01 15.10 -12.23
C GLU A 25 2.47 13.83 -12.89
N LEU A 26 3.36 12.90 -13.27
CA LEU A 26 2.98 11.61 -13.83
C LEU A 26 2.12 10.81 -12.84
N LEU A 27 2.55 10.68 -11.58
CA LEU A 27 1.79 9.98 -10.53
C LEU A 27 0.41 10.60 -10.31
N GLU A 28 0.33 11.93 -10.24
CA GLU A 28 -0.95 12.63 -10.11
C GLU A 28 -1.87 12.37 -11.31
N SER A 29 -1.32 12.41 -12.53
CA SER A 29 -2.09 12.15 -13.75
C SER A 29 -2.66 10.72 -13.77
N LEU A 30 -1.86 9.73 -13.35
CA LEU A 30 -2.29 8.33 -13.26
C LEU A 30 -3.40 8.15 -12.22
N CYS A 31 -3.28 8.82 -11.07
CA CYS A 31 -4.31 8.83 -10.04
C CYS A 31 -5.62 9.49 -10.50
N LYS A 32 -5.56 10.53 -11.33
CA LYS A 32 -6.75 11.28 -11.82
C LYS A 32 -7.36 10.69 -13.09
N LYS A 33 -6.61 9.93 -13.90
CA LYS A 33 -7.08 9.38 -15.19
C LYS A 33 -8.39 8.59 -15.03
N PRO A 34 -9.48 8.91 -15.73
CA PRO A 34 -10.73 8.15 -15.56
C PRO A 34 -10.50 6.67 -15.90
N SER A 35 -10.93 5.78 -15.00
CA SER A 35 -10.93 4.33 -15.19
C SER A 35 -12.37 3.82 -15.10
N SER A 36 -12.70 2.81 -15.90
CA SER A 36 -13.96 2.07 -15.75
C SER A 36 -14.04 1.39 -14.38
N ASP A 37 -12.88 1.04 -13.81
CA ASP A 37 -12.78 0.40 -12.52
C ASP A 37 -12.62 1.42 -11.40
N LYS A 38 -13.27 1.16 -10.26
CA LYS A 38 -13.14 1.96 -9.03
C LYS A 38 -11.82 1.74 -8.30
N PHE A 39 -10.95 0.85 -8.80
CA PHE A 39 -9.67 0.48 -8.24
C PHE A 39 -8.53 0.81 -9.22
N LYS A 40 -7.41 1.29 -8.69
CA LYS A 40 -6.19 1.54 -9.47
C LYS A 40 -4.96 1.10 -8.70
N ALA A 41 -4.08 0.37 -9.38
CA ALA A 41 -2.75 0.05 -8.90
C ALA A 41 -1.70 0.76 -9.76
N ILE A 42 -0.69 1.35 -9.10
CA ILE A 42 0.43 2.04 -9.75
C ILE A 42 1.71 1.43 -9.20
N GLY A 43 2.57 0.90 -10.08
CA GLY A 43 3.89 0.39 -9.73
C GLY A 43 4.97 1.45 -9.96
N VAL A 44 5.75 1.74 -8.93
CA VAL A 44 6.97 2.56 -9.04
C VAL A 44 8.17 1.62 -8.98
N VAL A 45 8.79 1.37 -10.14
CA VAL A 45 9.88 0.38 -10.30
C VAL A 45 11.18 1.06 -10.75
N GLY A 46 12.32 0.43 -10.45
CA GLY A 46 13.64 0.98 -10.77
C GLY A 46 14.74 0.45 -9.86
N LYS A 47 16.00 0.75 -10.20
CA LYS A 47 17.18 0.28 -9.45
C LYS A 47 17.16 0.72 -7.98
N GLY A 48 17.89 -0.02 -7.14
CA GLY A 48 18.13 0.37 -5.74
C GLY A 48 18.79 1.74 -5.65
N GLY A 49 18.41 2.54 -4.65
CA GLY A 49 19.00 3.87 -4.41
C GLY A 49 18.52 5.01 -5.31
N ILE A 50 17.65 4.77 -6.30
CA ILE A 50 17.16 5.82 -7.23
C ILE A 50 16.14 6.79 -6.62
N GLY A 51 15.73 6.59 -5.36
CA GLY A 51 14.79 7.48 -4.68
C GLY A 51 13.29 7.16 -4.85
N LYS A 52 12.91 5.93 -5.21
CA LYS A 52 11.49 5.51 -5.35
C LYS A 52 10.67 5.75 -4.08
N THR A 53 11.19 5.30 -2.93
CA THR A 53 10.56 5.52 -1.64
C THR A 53 10.42 7.01 -1.35
N THR A 54 11.43 7.82 -1.67
CA THR A 54 11.40 9.28 -1.53
C THR A 54 10.30 9.91 -2.40
N LEU A 55 10.18 9.50 -3.67
CA LEU A 55 9.11 9.94 -4.57
C LEU A 55 7.73 9.61 -3.99
N CYS A 56 7.51 8.37 -3.56
CA CYS A 56 6.24 7.95 -2.97
C CYS A 56 5.93 8.70 -1.67
N GLN A 57 6.93 8.98 -0.83
CA GLN A 57 6.77 9.76 0.40
C GLN A 57 6.33 11.19 0.09
N LEU A 58 6.95 11.85 -0.89
CA LEU A 58 6.53 13.19 -1.35
C LEU A 58 5.08 13.19 -1.84
N PHE A 59 4.72 12.20 -2.66
CA PHE A 59 3.36 12.04 -3.15
C PHE A 59 2.36 11.85 -2.00
N PHE A 60 2.69 10.97 -1.05
CA PHE A 60 1.86 10.69 0.12
C PHE A 60 1.65 11.94 0.99
N SER A 61 2.72 12.72 1.24
CA SER A 61 2.65 13.99 1.97
C SER A 61 1.80 15.03 1.25
N ASN A 62 1.90 15.14 -0.09
CA ASN A 62 1.03 16.02 -0.86
C ASN A 62 -0.44 15.57 -0.82
N ALA A 63 -0.69 14.27 -0.90
CA ALA A 63 -2.03 13.69 -0.74
C ALA A 63 -2.61 13.90 0.67
N GLN A 64 -1.78 14.13 1.70
CA GLN A 64 -2.26 14.49 3.03
C GLN A 64 -2.81 15.93 3.10
N LYS A 65 -2.25 16.85 2.29
CA LYS A 65 -2.71 18.24 2.20
C LYS A 65 -4.10 18.33 1.58
N THR A 66 -4.44 17.37 0.71
CA THR A 66 -5.77 17.26 0.13
C THR A 66 -6.67 16.34 0.98
N LYS A 67 -7.96 16.67 1.10
CA LYS A 67 -8.94 15.81 1.80
C LYS A 67 -9.61 14.79 0.87
N GLU A 68 -9.14 14.67 -0.38
CA GLU A 68 -9.78 13.83 -1.39
C GLU A 68 -9.56 12.34 -1.19
N LEU A 69 -8.39 11.96 -0.66
CA LEU A 69 -8.02 10.57 -0.41
C LEU A 69 -7.96 10.34 1.10
N PHE A 70 -8.95 9.66 1.67
CA PHE A 70 -9.01 9.32 3.08
C PHE A 70 -9.77 8.00 3.30
N PRO A 71 -9.19 7.01 4.01
CA PRO A 71 -7.89 7.05 4.71
C PRO A 71 -6.66 6.97 3.78
N ARG A 72 -5.50 7.34 4.33
CA ARG A 72 -4.18 7.23 3.69
C ARG A 72 -3.31 6.33 4.55
N ILE A 73 -2.84 5.24 3.97
CA ILE A 73 -2.17 4.15 4.66
C ILE A 73 -0.80 3.95 4.03
N TRP A 74 0.25 3.93 4.85
CA TRP A 74 1.60 3.61 4.44
C TRP A 74 2.05 2.35 5.16
N VAL A 75 2.44 1.33 4.42
CA VAL A 75 2.97 0.08 4.98
C VAL A 75 4.35 -0.16 4.40
N SER A 76 5.36 -0.26 5.27
CA SER A 76 6.71 -0.68 4.88
C SER A 76 6.85 -2.19 4.98
N LEU A 77 7.27 -2.82 3.89
CA LEU A 77 7.43 -4.27 3.74
C LEU A 77 8.90 -4.72 3.81
N CYS A 78 9.83 -3.79 3.99
CA CYS A 78 11.25 -4.10 4.15
C CYS A 78 11.51 -4.94 5.41
N ARG A 79 12.08 -6.14 5.21
CA ARG A 79 12.61 -7.05 6.25
C ARG A 79 11.67 -7.29 7.44
N GLN A 80 10.62 -8.06 7.24
CA GLN A 80 10.18 -8.98 8.29
C GLN A 80 10.81 -10.35 8.01
N PRO A 81 11.64 -10.89 8.92
CA PRO A 81 12.28 -12.18 8.76
C PRO A 81 11.27 -13.28 9.06
N THR A 82 10.22 -13.42 8.25
CA THR A 82 9.29 -14.54 8.38
C THR A 82 9.36 -15.37 7.12
N LYS A 83 10.20 -16.40 7.20
CA LYS A 83 10.09 -17.57 6.33
C LYS A 83 8.64 -18.06 6.43
N ASN A 84 8.02 -18.34 5.28
CA ASN A 84 6.75 -19.07 5.09
C ASN A 84 5.50 -18.22 4.90
N SER A 85 4.84 -18.41 3.74
CA SER A 85 3.40 -18.40 3.41
C SER A 85 2.41 -17.36 3.96
N LYS A 86 2.75 -16.53 4.97
CA LYS A 86 1.86 -15.56 5.64
C LYS A 86 2.03 -14.12 5.18
N LYS A 87 2.88 -13.86 4.17
CA LYS A 87 3.12 -12.52 3.60
C LYS A 87 1.82 -11.71 3.39
N LYS A 88 0.78 -12.34 2.83
CA LYS A 88 -0.50 -11.66 2.54
C LYS A 88 -1.26 -11.27 3.81
N ALA A 89 -1.35 -12.17 4.79
CA ALA A 89 -2.05 -11.89 6.04
C ALA A 89 -1.32 -10.81 6.84
N ASP A 90 0.01 -10.85 6.88
CA ASP A 90 0.82 -9.86 7.59
C ASP A 90 0.71 -8.47 6.95
N ILE A 91 0.65 -8.38 5.61
CA ILE A 91 0.36 -7.13 4.90
C ILE A 91 -1.02 -6.59 5.29
N VAL A 92 -2.06 -7.43 5.23
CA VAL A 92 -3.43 -6.99 5.55
C VAL A 92 -3.51 -6.53 7.01
N LYS A 93 -2.85 -7.21 7.95
CA LYS A 93 -2.74 -6.77 9.35
C LYS A 93 -2.04 -5.43 9.48
N ALA A 94 -0.91 -5.23 8.80
CA ALA A 94 -0.19 -3.97 8.85
C ALA A 94 -1.05 -2.80 8.33
N VAL A 95 -1.84 -3.03 7.28
CA VAL A 95 -2.83 -2.05 6.78
C VAL A 95 -3.93 -1.80 7.82
N LEU A 96 -4.44 -2.84 8.48
CA LEU A 96 -5.48 -2.74 9.52
C LEU A 96 -4.97 -2.02 10.78
N PHE A 97 -3.73 -2.24 11.20
CA PHE A 97 -3.12 -1.50 12.29
C PHE A 97 -2.98 -0.01 11.93
N GLN A 98 -2.67 0.31 10.67
CA GLN A 98 -2.69 1.70 10.22
C GLN A 98 -4.09 2.35 10.27
N LEU A 99 -5.16 1.54 10.30
CA LEU A 99 -6.54 1.98 10.46
C LEU A 99 -6.98 2.05 11.93
N GLY A 100 -6.15 1.62 12.88
CA GLY A 100 -6.44 1.66 14.32
C GLY A 100 -7.48 0.63 14.78
N VAL A 101 -7.46 -0.56 14.16
CA VAL A 101 -8.38 -1.69 14.47
C VAL A 101 -7.63 -2.91 14.99
N GLU A 102 -6.62 -2.66 15.84
CA GLU A 102 -5.76 -3.70 16.40
C GLU A 102 -6.54 -4.70 17.27
N GLU A 103 -7.55 -4.22 17.99
CA GLU A 103 -8.41 -5.05 18.84
C GLU A 103 -9.22 -6.04 18.00
N GLU A 104 -9.85 -5.59 16.90
CA GLU A 104 -10.59 -6.47 15.99
C GLU A 104 -9.69 -7.47 15.27
N VAL A 105 -8.43 -7.09 14.99
CA VAL A 105 -7.44 -8.02 14.44
C VAL A 105 -7.12 -9.12 15.45
N SER A 106 -6.84 -8.77 16.72
CA SER A 106 -6.57 -9.76 17.78
C SER A 106 -7.73 -10.73 17.94
N ASP A 107 -8.96 -10.21 17.94
CA ASP A 107 -10.18 -10.99 17.98
C ASP A 107 -10.28 -12.02 16.84
N ILE A 108 -9.89 -11.63 15.63
CA ILE A 108 -9.85 -12.54 14.47
C ILE A 108 -8.76 -13.60 14.65
N GLU A 109 -7.61 -13.23 15.21
CA GLU A 109 -6.51 -14.18 15.44
C GLU A 109 -6.87 -15.28 16.44
N ASP A 110 -7.68 -14.95 17.44
CA ASP A 110 -8.12 -15.89 18.48
C ASP A 110 -9.31 -16.75 18.03
N LYS A 111 -10.24 -16.20 17.24
CA LYS A 111 -11.50 -16.87 16.86
C LYS A 111 -11.40 -17.77 15.64
N TYR A 112 -10.51 -17.48 14.70
CA TYR A 112 -10.47 -18.17 13.40
C TYR A 112 -9.29 -19.13 13.27
N THR A 113 -9.50 -20.25 12.56
CA THR A 113 -8.43 -21.18 12.18
C THR A 113 -7.51 -20.58 11.12
N ALA A 114 -6.29 -21.11 11.00
CA ALA A 114 -5.28 -20.60 10.05
C ALA A 114 -5.81 -20.45 8.61
N ASP A 115 -6.69 -21.35 8.17
CA ASP A 115 -7.24 -21.39 6.81
C ASP A 115 -8.24 -20.25 6.54
N HIS A 116 -8.92 -19.74 7.58
CA HIS A 116 -9.92 -18.68 7.44
C HIS A 116 -9.44 -17.29 7.87
N LYS A 117 -8.29 -17.19 8.54
CA LYS A 117 -7.73 -15.92 9.04
C LYS A 117 -7.57 -14.87 7.94
N LEU A 118 -6.99 -15.22 6.80
CA LEU A 118 -6.78 -14.25 5.72
C LEU A 118 -8.11 -13.70 5.19
N SER A 119 -9.10 -14.56 4.99
CA SER A 119 -10.43 -14.14 4.50
C SER A 119 -11.12 -13.22 5.51
N ALA A 120 -11.03 -13.53 6.81
CA ALA A 120 -11.59 -12.69 7.87
C ALA A 120 -10.92 -11.32 7.93
N LEU A 121 -9.58 -11.26 7.84
CA LEU A 121 -8.82 -10.02 7.80
C LEU A 121 -9.17 -9.17 6.57
N VAL A 122 -9.32 -9.78 5.39
CA VAL A 122 -9.74 -9.09 4.16
C VAL A 122 -11.16 -8.55 4.29
N ALA A 123 -12.08 -9.30 4.89
CA ALA A 123 -13.44 -8.84 5.15
C ALA A 123 -13.48 -7.64 6.11
N LEU A 124 -12.64 -7.66 7.15
CA LEU A 124 -12.48 -6.52 8.06
C LEU A 124 -11.93 -5.31 7.31
N LEU A 125 -10.88 -5.48 6.50
CA LEU A 125 -10.31 -4.39 5.71
C LEU A 125 -11.36 -3.79 4.76
N HIS A 126 -12.11 -4.65 4.07
CA HIS A 126 -13.20 -4.23 3.20
C HIS A 126 -14.24 -3.40 3.95
N LYS A 127 -14.67 -3.83 5.14
CA LYS A 127 -15.60 -3.09 6.01
C LYS A 127 -15.10 -1.68 6.33
N HIS A 128 -13.81 -1.51 6.64
CA HIS A 128 -13.25 -0.21 7.01
C HIS A 128 -12.99 0.72 5.82
N LEU A 129 -12.83 0.17 4.61
CA LEU A 129 -12.56 0.94 3.39
C LEU A 129 -13.79 1.14 2.50
N TRP A 130 -14.89 0.42 2.75
CA TRP A 130 -16.09 0.49 1.94
C TRP A 130 -16.64 1.92 1.85
N GLY A 131 -16.98 2.33 0.61
CA GLY A 131 -17.53 3.65 0.31
C GLY A 131 -16.53 4.81 0.42
N LYS A 132 -15.25 4.54 0.73
CA LYS A 132 -14.21 5.56 0.87
C LYS A 132 -13.31 5.62 -0.35
N LYS A 133 -12.81 6.81 -0.68
CA LYS A 133 -11.74 7.01 -1.65
C LYS A 133 -10.42 7.02 -0.88
N TYR A 134 -9.65 5.93 -0.93
CA TYR A 134 -8.47 5.73 -0.09
C TYR A 134 -7.17 5.65 -0.91
N LEU A 135 -6.04 5.82 -0.23
CA LEU A 135 -4.70 5.62 -0.78
C LEU A 135 -3.93 4.64 0.12
N ILE A 136 -3.39 3.57 -0.47
CA ILE A 136 -2.52 2.62 0.22
C ILE A 136 -1.18 2.62 -0.50
N VAL A 137 -0.09 2.89 0.22
CA VAL A 137 1.28 2.75 -0.28
C VAL A 137 1.92 1.54 0.37
N LEU A 138 2.38 0.60 -0.46
CA LEU A 138 3.16 -0.56 -0.04
C LEU A 138 4.62 -0.31 -0.46
N ASP A 139 5.46 0.06 0.51
CA ASP A 139 6.86 0.43 0.29
C ASP A 139 7.80 -0.74 0.59
N GLY A 140 8.95 -0.79 -0.08
CA GLY A 140 9.97 -1.81 0.19
C GLY A 140 9.65 -3.20 -0.38
N ILE A 141 8.72 -3.30 -1.35
CA ILE A 141 8.55 -4.54 -2.13
C ILE A 141 9.83 -4.72 -2.95
N CYS A 142 10.62 -5.74 -2.60
CA CYS A 142 11.85 -6.08 -3.28
C CYS A 142 11.83 -7.56 -3.61
N ASP A 143 12.08 -7.87 -4.88
CA ASP A 143 12.25 -9.23 -5.39
C ASP A 143 13.61 -9.83 -5.01
N ALA A 144 14.16 -9.42 -3.86
CA ALA A 144 15.47 -9.84 -3.39
C ALA A 144 15.39 -11.23 -2.76
N GLY A 145 14.86 -12.18 -3.52
CA GLY A 145 14.97 -13.61 -3.30
C GLY A 145 15.55 -14.23 -4.56
N ILE A 146 16.84 -14.55 -4.51
CA ILE A 146 17.41 -15.61 -5.33
C ILE A 146 16.47 -16.82 -5.21
N CYS A 147 15.86 -17.23 -6.34
CA CYS A 147 15.10 -18.47 -6.53
C CYS A 147 13.90 -18.69 -5.58
N ASN A 148 12.72 -18.15 -5.92
CA ASN A 148 11.49 -18.94 -5.90
C ASN A 148 10.63 -18.44 -7.06
N GLU A 149 10.26 -19.33 -7.97
CA GLU A 149 9.52 -19.04 -9.20
C GLU A 149 8.06 -18.56 -8.95
N ASP A 150 7.63 -18.44 -7.69
CA ASP A 150 6.24 -18.21 -7.29
C ASP A 150 5.90 -16.79 -6.78
N ASP A 151 6.88 -15.89 -6.61
CA ASP A 151 6.61 -14.52 -6.12
C ASP A 151 6.26 -13.55 -7.28
N GLU A 152 5.18 -13.86 -7.99
CA GLU A 152 4.65 -13.10 -9.13
C GLU A 152 3.93 -11.80 -8.70
N TRP A 153 4.58 -10.94 -7.91
CA TRP A 153 3.95 -9.74 -7.33
C TRP A 153 3.53 -8.71 -8.40
N TYR A 154 4.24 -8.72 -9.52
CA TYR A 154 4.09 -7.72 -10.58
C TYR A 154 3.34 -8.24 -11.81
N SER A 155 3.01 -9.53 -11.91
CA SER A 155 2.41 -10.11 -13.13
C SER A 155 1.04 -9.56 -13.47
N ASN A 156 0.28 -9.15 -12.45
CA ASN A 156 -1.03 -8.54 -12.63
C ASN A 156 -0.99 -7.00 -12.73
N LEU A 157 0.20 -6.37 -12.68
CA LEU A 157 0.32 -4.94 -12.98
C LEU A 157 0.16 -4.73 -14.49
N GLY A 158 -1.09 -4.58 -14.93
CA GLY A 158 -1.44 -4.34 -16.32
C GLY A 158 -2.29 -5.42 -16.97
N SER A 159 -2.69 -6.50 -16.26
CA SER A 159 -3.67 -7.46 -16.79
C SER A 159 -5.06 -6.82 -17.01
N ASN A 160 -5.35 -5.69 -16.36
CA ASN A 160 -6.52 -4.85 -16.68
C ASN A 160 -6.28 -3.87 -17.85
N LEU A 161 -5.06 -3.78 -18.39
CA LEU A 161 -4.75 -2.99 -19.58
C LEU A 161 -4.85 -3.82 -20.88
N SER A 162 -4.88 -5.16 -20.79
CA SER A 162 -4.92 -6.06 -21.96
C SER A 162 -6.32 -6.39 -22.50
N ASN A 163 -7.41 -6.00 -21.81
CA ASN A 163 -8.78 -6.26 -22.29
C ASN A 163 -9.34 -5.14 -23.18
N ARG A 164 -8.51 -4.55 -24.06
CA ARG A 164 -8.97 -3.69 -25.17
C ARG A 164 -8.09 -3.88 -26.41
N CYS A 165 -8.52 -4.81 -27.26
CA CYS A 165 -8.43 -4.68 -28.71
C CYS A 165 -9.85 -4.73 -29.23
#